data_AF-A0A5K0XJA7-F1
#
_entry.id   AF-A0A5K0XJA7-F1
#
_cell.length_a   1.000
_cell.length_b   1.000
_cell.length_c   1.000
_cell.angle_alpha   90.00
_cell.angle_beta   90.00
_cell.angle_gamma   90.00
#
_symmetry.space_group_name_H-M   'P 1'
#
loop_
_entity.id
_entity.type
_entity.pdbx_description
1 polymer ?
#
loop_
_entity_poly.entity_id
_entity_poly.type
_entity_poly.pdbx_seq_one_letter_code
_entity_poly.pdbx_strand_id
1 'polypeptide(L)'
;VSSPGAERLLKVPGDLERFKDLPMQVTYVGDDLKWRNQQQVGVFLLESVEADEGYCTWRLANVKENRDALGKGRLLSRKQKEWRLKLPFQHIRLVKLYLEC
;
A
#
# COMPACT_ATOMS: atom_id res chain seq x y z
N VAL A 1 -28.75 -11.92 4.71
CA VAL A 1 -28.11 -10.82 5.48
C VAL A 1 -26.93 -10.35 4.65
N SER A 2 -27.03 -9.16 4.06
CA SER A 2 -25.99 -8.58 3.20
C SER A 2 -25.32 -7.49 4.00
N SER A 3 -24.14 -7.74 4.55
CA SER A 3 -23.40 -6.74 5.31
C SER A 3 -22.94 -5.62 4.35
N PRO A 4 -23.45 -4.39 4.47
CA PRO A 4 -23.07 -3.27 3.62
C PRO A 4 -21.76 -2.71 4.18
N GLY A 5 -20.65 -2.92 3.47
CA GLY A 5 -19.33 -2.44 3.87
C GLY A 5 -18.36 -3.55 4.27
N ALA A 6 -18.20 -4.56 3.42
CA ALA A 6 -17.01 -5.40 3.51
C ALA A 6 -15.82 -4.57 3.02
N GLU A 7 -15.14 -3.85 3.92
CA GLU A 7 -13.75 -3.48 3.69
C GLU A 7 -13.02 -4.79 3.33
N ARG A 8 -12.67 -4.97 2.05
CA ARG A 8 -12.06 -6.21 1.56
C ARG A 8 -10.63 -6.27 2.09
N LEU A 9 -10.48 -6.79 3.29
CA LEU A 9 -9.19 -7.16 3.86
C LEU A 9 -8.56 -8.23 2.96
N LEU A 10 -7.33 -7.99 2.52
CA LEU A 10 -6.60 -8.87 1.62
C LEU A 10 -5.64 -9.74 2.43
N LYS A 11 -5.64 -11.04 2.16
CA LYS A 11 -4.67 -11.98 2.72
C LYS A 11 -3.30 -11.76 2.09
N VAL A 12 -2.28 -11.59 2.92
CA VAL A 12 -0.89 -11.42 2.47
C VAL A 12 -0.14 -12.75 2.56
N PRO A 13 0.60 -13.18 1.53
CA PRO A 13 0.65 -12.59 0.17
C PRO A 13 -0.49 -13.03 -0.75
N GLY A 14 -1.31 -14.01 -0.36
CA GLY A 14 -2.17 -14.79 -1.27
C GLY A 14 -3.17 -14.01 -2.14
N ASP A 15 -3.71 -12.89 -1.66
CA ASP A 15 -4.66 -12.07 -2.41
C ASP A 15 -3.99 -10.93 -3.19
N LEU A 16 -2.72 -10.60 -2.91
CA LEU A 16 -2.09 -9.37 -3.42
C LEU A 16 -2.03 -9.35 -4.96
N GLU A 17 -1.53 -10.42 -5.57
CA GLU A 17 -1.40 -10.53 -7.04
C GLU A 17 -2.74 -10.35 -7.77
N ARG A 18 -3.83 -10.86 -7.19
CA ARG A 18 -5.16 -10.77 -7.79
C ARG A 18 -5.65 -9.33 -7.92
N PHE A 19 -5.16 -8.44 -7.07
CA PHE A 19 -5.58 -7.04 -7.01
C PHE A 19 -4.47 -6.06 -7.38
N LYS A 20 -3.37 -6.53 -8.00
CA LYS A 20 -2.16 -5.73 -8.23
C LYS A 20 -2.37 -4.41 -8.99
N ASP A 21 -3.37 -4.38 -9.87
CA ASP A 21 -3.71 -3.23 -10.69
C ASP A 21 -4.64 -2.23 -9.98
N LEU A 22 -5.08 -2.55 -8.75
CA LEU A 22 -5.93 -1.69 -7.93
C LEU A 22 -5.14 -1.04 -6.78
N PRO A 23 -5.40 0.23 -6.47
CA PRO A 23 -4.79 0.86 -5.30
C PRO A 23 -5.25 0.15 -4.02
N MET A 24 -4.32 -0.06 -3.11
CA MET A 24 -4.54 -0.68 -1.81
C MET A 24 -4.05 0.25 -0.72
N GLN A 25 -4.82 0.37 0.35
CA GLN A 25 -4.33 0.95 1.58
C GLN A 25 -3.54 -0.10 2.35
N VAL A 26 -2.27 0.18 2.61
CA VAL A 26 -1.37 -0.71 3.35
C VAL A 26 -1.01 -0.04 4.66
N THR A 27 -1.28 -0.74 5.76
CA THR A 27 -0.76 -0.41 7.08
C THR A 27 0.46 -1.28 7.35
N TYR A 28 1.60 -0.68 7.62
CA TYR A 28 2.86 -1.38 7.85
C TYR A 28 3.70 -0.69 8.91
N VAL A 29 4.72 -1.38 9.40
CA VAL A 29 5.74 -0.80 10.29
C VAL A 29 7.01 -0.56 9.47
N GLY A 30 7.58 0.64 9.57
CA GLY A 30 8.81 0.97 8.85
C GLY A 30 10.04 0.28 9.45
N ASP A 31 11.01 -0.06 8.61
CA ASP A 31 12.30 -0.62 9.06
C ASP A 31 13.25 0.41 9.65
N ASP A 32 12.99 1.69 9.42
CA ASP A 32 13.87 2.74 9.87
C ASP A 32 13.74 2.94 11.39
N LEU A 33 14.89 2.96 12.07
CA LEU A 33 15.02 2.95 13.54
C LEU A 33 14.23 4.07 14.23
N LYS A 34 13.99 5.21 13.56
CA LYS A 34 13.17 6.29 14.15
C LYS A 34 11.67 6.02 14.10
N TRP A 35 11.21 5.12 13.24
CA TRP A 35 9.80 4.85 12.97
C TRP A 35 9.41 3.38 13.23
N ARG A 36 10.34 2.58 13.73
CA ARG A 36 10.19 1.14 13.97
C ARG A 36 9.00 0.76 14.87
N ASN A 37 8.48 1.71 15.64
CA ASN A 37 7.34 1.51 16.53
C ASN A 37 6.06 2.24 16.04
N GLN A 38 6.14 2.96 14.93
CA GLN A 38 5.01 3.71 14.37
C GLN A 38 4.42 2.98 13.18
N GLN A 39 3.12 2.69 13.25
CA GLN A 39 2.38 2.21 12.10
C GLN A 39 2.26 3.33 11.08
N GLN A 40 2.70 3.06 9.87
CA GLN A 40 2.53 3.92 8.71
C GLN A 40 1.34 3.41 7.90
N VAL A 41 0.59 4.34 7.33
CA VAL A 41 -0.51 4.05 6.42
C VAL A 41 -0.25 4.80 5.13
N GLY A 42 -0.35 4.10 4.01
CA GLY A 42 -0.26 4.72 2.68
C GLY A 42 -1.07 3.95 1.67
N VAL A 43 -1.37 4.61 0.54
CA VAL A 43 -2.07 3.99 -0.58
C VAL A 43 -1.07 3.66 -1.67
N PHE A 44 -0.98 2.39 -2.06
CA PHE A 44 0.03 1.89 -2.98
C PHE A 44 -0.58 1.02 -4.06
N LEU A 45 0.15 0.87 -5.16
CA LEU A 45 -0.07 -0.18 -6.14
C LEU A 45 1.00 -1.25 -5.92
N LEU A 46 0.60 -2.51 -6.05
CA LEU A 46 1.55 -3.61 -6.02
C LEU A 46 2.38 -3.58 -7.31
N GLU A 47 3.69 -3.73 -7.16
CA GLU A 47 4.59 -3.92 -8.31
C GLU A 47 4.95 -5.38 -8.49
N SER A 48 5.29 -6.08 -7.40
CA SER A 48 5.66 -7.49 -7.41
C SER A 48 5.49 -8.15 -6.05
N VAL A 49 5.36 -9.48 -6.07
CA VAL A 49 5.35 -10.33 -4.88
C VAL A 49 6.46 -11.38 -5.01
N GLU A 50 7.44 -11.29 -4.13
CA GLU A 50 8.56 -12.23 -4.03
C GLU A 50 8.26 -13.21 -2.89
N ALA A 51 7.34 -14.14 -3.13
CA ALA A 51 6.85 -15.07 -2.11
C ALA A 51 7.98 -15.90 -1.48
N ASP A 52 8.95 -16.34 -2.28
CA ASP A 52 10.10 -17.13 -1.84
C ASP A 52 11.05 -16.32 -0.93
N GLU A 53 11.16 -15.00 -1.16
CA GLU A 53 12.01 -14.10 -0.38
C GLU A 53 11.25 -13.43 0.79
N GLY A 54 9.93 -13.61 0.87
CA GLY A 54 9.11 -13.16 2.00
C GLY A 54 8.76 -11.67 1.99
N TYR A 55 8.78 -11.00 0.83
CA TYR A 55 8.41 -9.59 0.70
C TYR A 55 7.60 -9.30 -0.57
N CYS A 56 7.13 -8.07 -0.66
CA CYS A 56 6.52 -7.50 -1.85
C CYS A 56 7.01 -6.08 -2.08
N THR A 57 6.99 -5.66 -3.33
CA THR A 57 7.39 -4.31 -3.74
C THR A 57 6.17 -3.48 -4.12
N TRP A 58 6.12 -2.25 -3.61
CA TRP A 58 5.02 -1.33 -3.76
C TRP A 58 5.49 -0.04 -4.43
N ARG A 59 4.60 0.57 -5.23
CA ARG A 59 4.78 1.91 -5.80
C ARG A 59 3.66 2.83 -5.33
N LEU A 60 3.89 4.13 -5.30
CA LEU A 60 2.86 5.10 -4.91
C LEU A 60 1.67 5.04 -5.87
N ALA A 61 0.47 4.92 -5.32
CA ALA A 61 -0.76 5.08 -6.09
C ALA A 61 -1.00 6.55 -6.41
N ASN A 62 -1.45 6.85 -7.62
CA ASN A 62 -1.79 8.21 -8.03
C ASN A 62 -3.20 8.61 -7.55
N VAL A 63 -3.43 8.57 -6.24
CA VAL A 63 -4.72 8.92 -5.59
C VAL A 63 -4.65 10.29 -4.91
N LYS A 64 -5.81 10.83 -4.51
CA LYS A 64 -5.89 12.19 -3.96
C LYS A 64 -5.12 12.33 -2.64
N GLU A 65 -5.14 11.35 -1.76
CA GLU A 65 -4.49 11.36 -0.44
C GLU A 65 -2.98 11.48 -0.58
N ASN A 66 -2.39 10.71 -1.49
CA ASN A 66 -0.96 10.77 -1.78
C ASN A 66 -0.55 12.09 -2.46
N ARG A 67 -1.49 12.75 -3.17
CA ARG A 67 -1.27 14.06 -3.80
C ARG A 67 -1.45 15.21 -2.81
N ASP A 68 -2.51 15.17 -2.00
CA ASP A 68 -2.94 16.22 -1.07
C ASP A 68 -2.03 16.33 0.15
N ALA A 69 -1.42 15.22 0.59
CA ALA A 69 -0.34 15.24 1.59
C ALA A 69 0.84 16.14 1.18
N LEU A 70 0.91 16.57 -0.09
CA LEU A 70 2.00 17.33 -0.67
C LEU A 70 1.57 18.68 -1.26
N GLY A 71 0.27 19.01 -1.20
CA GLY A 71 -0.30 20.24 -1.75
C GLY A 71 -1.37 19.97 -2.81
N LYS A 72 -2.54 20.59 -2.63
CA LYS A 72 -3.77 20.38 -3.41
C LYS A 72 -3.51 20.25 -4.92
N GLY A 73 -3.82 19.08 -5.47
CA GLY A 73 -4.00 18.86 -6.91
C GLY A 73 -2.76 18.64 -7.77
N ARG A 74 -1.54 18.57 -7.22
CA ARG A 74 -0.35 18.26 -8.02
C ARG A 74 -0.28 16.77 -8.37
N LEU A 75 0.00 16.46 -9.64
CA LEU A 75 0.33 15.10 -10.08
C LEU A 75 1.61 14.61 -9.40
N LEU A 76 1.77 13.29 -9.27
CA LEU A 76 3.03 12.71 -8.79
C LEU A 76 4.20 13.12 -9.69
N SER A 77 5.27 13.61 -9.07
CA SER A 77 6.55 13.89 -9.73
C SER A 77 7.20 12.62 -10.27
N ARG A 78 8.15 12.77 -11.20
CA ARG A 78 8.91 11.64 -11.75
C ARG A 78 9.55 10.77 -10.66
N LYS A 79 10.21 11.41 -9.68
CA LYS A 79 10.84 10.71 -8.54
C LYS A 79 9.84 9.88 -7.75
N GLN A 80 8.60 10.35 -7.61
CA GLN A 80 7.55 9.62 -6.87
C GLN A 80 6.98 8.46 -7.68
N LYS A 81 6.85 8.61 -9.00
CA LYS A 81 6.46 7.50 -9.88
C LYS A 81 7.51 6.39 -9.89
N GLU A 82 8.78 6.74 -9.70
CA GLU A 82 9.91 5.81 -9.60
C GLU A 82 10.14 5.28 -8.18
N TRP A 83 9.54 5.90 -7.15
CA TRP A 83 9.71 5.47 -5.77
C TRP A 83 9.15 4.07 -5.56
N ARG A 84 9.90 3.26 -4.81
CA ARG A 84 9.56 1.89 -4.46
C ARG A 84 9.72 1.65 -2.97
N LEU A 85 8.80 0.89 -2.42
CA LEU A 85 8.81 0.41 -1.06
C LEU A 85 8.81 -1.10 -1.06
N LYS A 86 9.92 -1.67 -0.62
CA LYS A 86 10.06 -3.10 -0.36
C LYS A 86 9.58 -3.38 1.05
N LEU A 87 8.52 -4.17 1.21
CA LEU A 87 7.96 -4.54 2.52
C LEU A 87 8.01 -6.05 2.74
N PRO A 88 8.75 -6.52 3.78
CA PRO A 88 8.60 -7.87 4.30
C PRO A 88 7.15 -8.12 4.73
N PHE A 89 6.63 -9.33 4.48
CA PHE A 89 5.24 -9.67 4.88
C PHE A 89 5.02 -9.50 6.38
N GLN A 90 6.06 -9.73 7.19
CA GLN A 90 6.03 -9.58 8.64
C GLN A 90 5.86 -8.12 9.11
N HIS A 91 6.15 -7.13 8.26
CA HIS A 91 5.98 -5.71 8.57
C HIS A 91 4.60 -5.20 8.16
N ILE A 92 3.89 -5.94 7.31
CA ILE A 92 2.52 -5.61 6.92
C ILE A 92 1.58 -5.98 8.07
N ARG A 93 0.71 -5.04 8.43
CA ARG A 93 -0.28 -5.18 9.49
C ARG A 93 -1.68 -5.34 8.91
N LEU A 94 -1.96 -4.63 7.83
CA LEU A 94 -3.26 -4.66 7.17
C LEU A 94 -3.11 -4.27 5.70
N VAL A 95 -3.85 -4.94 4.83
CA VAL A 95 -4.04 -4.52 3.44
C VAL A 95 -5.53 -4.54 3.15
N LYS A 96 -6.05 -3.46 2.57
CA LYS A 96 -7.41 -3.39 2.05
C LYS A 96 -7.45 -2.67 0.72
N LEU A 97 -8.42 -2.99 -0.13
CA LEU A 97 -8.66 -2.20 -1.34
C LEU A 97 -8.95 -0.75 -0.96
N TYR A 98 -8.30 0.18 -1.65
CA TYR A 98 -8.59 1.59 -1.51
C TYR A 98 -9.77 1.94 -2.43
N LEU A 99 -10.83 2.47 -1.83
CA LEU A 99 -12.02 2.94 -2.52
C LEU A 99 -12.00 4.47 -2.48
N GLU A 100 -11.97 5.11 -3.65
CA GLU A 100 -12.13 6.56 -3.75
C GLU A 100 -13.55 6.92 -3.28
N CYS A 101 -13.66 7.45 -2.06
CA CYS A 101 -14.90 8.00 -1.52
C CYS A 101 -15.02 9.50 -1.81
#